data_AF-A0A251UTH0-F1
#
_entry.id   AF-A0A251UTH0-F1
#
_cell.length_a   1.000
_cell.length_b   1.000
_cell.length_c   1.000
_cell.angle_alpha   90.00
_cell.angle_beta   90.00
_cell.angle_gamma   90.00
#
_symmetry.space_group_name_H-M   'P 1'
#
loop_
_entity.id
_entity.type
_entity.pdbx_description
1 polymer ?
#
loop_
_entity_poly.entity_id
_entity_poly.type
_entity_poly.pdbx_seq_one_letter_code
_entity_poly.pdbx_strand_id
1 'polypeptide(L)'
;MLFAPVGRVALEERRKKKAVHKTNTTDDKRLQTNLKRIGVNSIPSIDEVNIFKDDIVIHFLNPKVQAAVAANTWVFSGSPQTKNRKIFSPVVWISWAPML
;
A
#
# COMPACT_ATOMS: atom_id res chain seq x y z
N MET A 1 33.74 -50.63 -17.79
CA MET A 1 34.00 -49.65 -16.71
C MET A 1 33.75 -48.27 -17.27
N LEU A 2 32.77 -47.54 -16.70
CA LEU A 2 32.51 -46.09 -16.74
C LEU A 2 32.25 -45.37 -18.09
N PHE A 3 31.44 -44.32 -18.18
CA PHE A 3 30.11 -43.92 -17.67
C PHE A 3 29.82 -42.55 -18.35
N ALA A 4 28.67 -42.44 -19.03
CA ALA A 4 27.84 -41.26 -19.35
C ALA A 4 28.44 -39.90 -19.87
N PRO A 5 27.80 -39.27 -20.88
CA PRO A 5 27.92 -37.85 -21.18
C PRO A 5 26.98 -37.00 -20.29
N VAL A 6 26.91 -35.71 -20.57
CA VAL A 6 25.89 -34.70 -20.14
C VAL A 6 26.41 -33.65 -19.17
N GLY A 7 26.89 -32.55 -19.75
CA GLY A 7 26.92 -31.24 -19.09
C GLY A 7 25.49 -30.79 -18.83
N ARG A 8 25.03 -30.96 -17.59
CA ARG A 8 23.74 -30.47 -17.13
C ARG A 8 23.91 -28.99 -16.80
N VAL A 9 23.32 -28.13 -17.63
CA VAL A 9 23.21 -26.68 -17.41
C VAL A 9 22.69 -26.45 -15.98
N ALA A 10 23.38 -25.60 -15.22
CA ALA A 10 22.96 -25.22 -13.88
C ALA A 10 21.56 -24.61 -13.94
N LEU A 11 20.56 -25.33 -13.43
CA LEU A 11 19.25 -24.77 -13.16
C LEU A 11 19.41 -23.83 -11.98
N GLU A 12 19.53 -22.54 -12.27
CA GLU A 12 19.31 -21.45 -11.32
C GLU A 12 18.03 -21.74 -10.55
N GLU A 13 18.17 -22.07 -9.27
CA GLU A 13 17.05 -22.37 -8.38
C GLU A 13 16.31 -21.07 -8.11
N ARG A 14 15.36 -20.71 -9.00
CA ARG A 14 14.44 -19.60 -8.78
C ARG A 14 13.72 -19.85 -7.45
N ARG A 15 14.14 -19.14 -6.39
CA ARG A 15 13.38 -19.06 -5.13
C ARG A 15 12.00 -18.50 -5.44
N LYS A 16 11.03 -19.39 -5.67
CA LYS A 16 9.62 -19.04 -5.69
C LYS A 16 9.26 -18.64 -4.27
N LYS A 17 9.29 -17.33 -3.97
CA LYS A 17 8.83 -16.80 -2.70
C LYS A 17 7.40 -17.28 -2.52
N LYS A 18 7.18 -18.21 -1.59
CA LYS A 18 5.83 -18.56 -1.14
C LYS A 18 5.23 -17.26 -0.62
N ALA A 19 4.33 -16.66 -1.40
CA ALA A 19 3.43 -15.65 -0.89
C ALA A 19 2.51 -16.38 0.07
N VAL A 20 2.91 -16.43 1.34
CA VAL A 20 2.09 -16.98 2.40
C VAL A 20 0.87 -16.08 2.48
N HIS A 21 -0.26 -16.59 2.00
CA HIS A 21 -1.55 -15.99 2.24
C HIS A 21 -1.86 -16.23 3.73
N LYS A 22 -1.42 -15.30 4.59
CA LYS A 22 -1.85 -15.27 5.99
C LYS A 22 -3.31 -14.84 5.98
N THR A 23 -4.19 -15.76 6.32
CA THR A 23 -5.58 -15.44 6.65
C THR A 23 -5.59 -14.61 7.94
N ASN A 24 -5.70 -13.30 7.79
CA ASN A 24 -5.54 -12.28 8.85
C ASN A 24 -6.74 -12.16 9.81
N THR A 25 -7.77 -12.99 9.70
CA THR A 25 -9.07 -12.77 10.36
C THR A 25 -9.00 -12.69 11.89
N THR A 26 -8.08 -13.41 12.53
CA THR A 26 -7.87 -13.34 13.99
C THR A 26 -7.08 -12.09 14.38
N ASP A 27 -6.13 -11.68 13.55
CA ASP A 27 -5.29 -10.52 13.78
C ASP A 27 -6.11 -9.23 13.65
N ASP A 28 -6.99 -9.16 12.65
CA ASP A 28 -7.91 -8.03 12.44
C ASP A 28 -8.82 -7.78 13.64
N LYS A 29 -9.35 -8.85 14.26
CA LYS A 29 -10.19 -8.72 15.48
C LYS A 29 -9.39 -8.17 16.67
N ARG A 30 -8.15 -8.63 16.83
CA ARG A 30 -7.23 -8.15 17.89
C ARG A 30 -6.84 -6.70 17.64
N LEU A 31 -6.52 -6.34 16.39
CA LEU A 31 -6.22 -4.97 15.99
C LEU A 31 -7.37 -4.02 16.30
N GLN A 32 -8.60 -4.37 15.89
CA GLN A 32 -9.79 -3.57 16.19
C GLN A 32 -10.01 -3.41 17.71
N THR A 33 -9.71 -4.44 18.51
CA THR A 33 -9.81 -4.36 19.97
C THR A 33 -8.77 -3.40 20.56
N ASN A 34 -7.54 -3.43 20.07
CA ASN A 34 -6.48 -2.50 20.52
C ASN A 34 -6.76 -1.06 20.10
N LEU A 35 -7.25 -0.85 18.87
CA LEU A 35 -7.65 0.46 18.36
C LEU A 35 -8.75 1.08 19.24
N LYS A 36 -9.78 0.31 19.60
CA LYS A 36 -10.83 0.76 20.54
C LYS A 36 -10.28 1.15 21.91
N ARG A 37 -9.28 0.45 22.44
CA ARG A 37 -8.65 0.79 23.73
C ARG A 37 -7.90 2.12 23.71
N ILE A 38 -7.29 2.45 22.57
CA ILE A 38 -6.56 3.72 22.38
C ILE A 38 -7.55 4.89 22.15
N GLY A 39 -8.85 4.61 22.00
CA GLY A 39 -9.87 5.63 21.83
C GLY A 39 -9.92 6.19 20.42
N VAL A 40 -9.55 5.42 19.39
CA VAL A 40 -9.73 5.85 18.01
C VAL A 40 -11.22 5.82 17.64
N ASN A 41 -11.69 6.89 17.00
CA ASN A 41 -13.06 7.03 16.53
C ASN A 41 -13.10 6.88 15.01
N SER A 42 -14.15 6.24 14.48
CA SER A 42 -14.36 6.15 13.04
C SER A 42 -14.83 7.50 12.52
N ILE A 43 -14.17 8.03 11.49
CA ILE A 43 -14.54 9.31 10.86
C ILE A 43 -15.27 8.99 9.55
N PRO A 44 -16.58 9.26 9.44
CA PRO A 44 -17.32 9.10 8.19
C PRO A 44 -16.98 10.24 7.21
N SER A 45 -17.36 10.07 5.94
CA SER A 45 -17.28 11.11 4.91
C SER A 45 -15.86 11.50 4.47
N ILE A 46 -14.92 10.56 4.45
CA ILE A 46 -13.61 10.77 3.82
C ILE A 46 -13.63 10.22 2.39
N ASP A 47 -13.52 11.12 1.42
CA ASP A 47 -13.50 10.77 0.01
C ASP A 47 -12.13 10.27 -0.42
N GLU A 48 -11.05 10.90 0.04
CA GLU A 48 -9.70 10.59 -0.41
C GLU A 48 -8.66 10.86 0.68
N VAL A 49 -7.63 10.01 0.73
CA VAL A 49 -6.44 10.24 1.57
C VAL A 49 -5.19 10.10 0.72
N ASN A 50 -4.33 11.12 0.80
CA ASN A 50 -3.04 11.15 0.13
C ASN A 50 -1.94 11.15 1.18
N ILE A 51 -1.10 10.13 1.15
CA ILE A 51 0.11 10.06 1.96
C ILE A 51 1.29 10.37 1.07
N PHE A 52 1.90 11.53 1.30
CA PHE A 52 3.11 11.96 0.59
C PHE A 52 4.33 11.39 1.29
N LYS A 53 5.10 10.57 0.58
CA LYS A 53 6.37 10.04 1.05
C LYS A 53 7.41 10.22 -0.03
N ASP A 54 8.35 11.12 0.18
CA ASP A 54 9.41 11.43 -0.80
C ASP A 54 8.80 11.66 -2.20
N ASP A 55 9.22 10.89 -3.20
CA ASP A 55 8.70 10.93 -4.58
C ASP A 55 7.43 10.09 -4.83
N ILE A 56 6.86 9.49 -3.79
CA ILE A 56 5.75 8.55 -3.91
C ILE A 56 4.53 9.12 -3.19
N VAL A 57 3.39 9.05 -3.86
CA VAL A 57 2.08 9.36 -3.29
C VAL A 57 1.33 8.05 -3.11
N ILE A 58 1.00 7.71 -1.89
CA ILE A 58 0.09 6.59 -1.60
C ILE A 58 -1.31 7.21 -1.50
N HIS A 59 -2.14 6.89 -2.48
CA HIS A 59 -3.48 7.43 -2.62
C HIS A 59 -4.53 6.38 -2.26
N PHE A 60 -5.49 6.75 -1.44
CA PHE A 60 -6.64 5.91 -1.10
C PHE A 60 -7.92 6.60 -1.55
N LEU A 61 -8.74 5.90 -2.33
CA LEU A 61 -10.10 6.31 -2.69
C LEU A 61 -11.08 5.69 -1.69
N ASN A 62 -11.94 6.52 -1.13
CA ASN A 62 -12.95 6.21 -0.11
C ASN A 62 -12.43 5.26 1.00
N PRO A 63 -11.31 5.58 1.68
CA PRO A 63 -10.79 4.72 2.73
C PRO A 63 -11.70 4.72 3.96
N LYS A 64 -11.67 3.61 4.70
CA LYS A 64 -12.22 3.57 6.05
C LYS A 64 -11.22 4.19 7.01
N VAL A 65 -11.56 5.35 7.56
CA VAL A 65 -10.67 6.12 8.44
C VAL A 65 -11.10 5.98 9.89
N GLN A 66 -10.13 5.69 10.75
CA GLN A 66 -10.26 5.77 12.19
C GLN A 66 -9.16 6.68 12.72
N ALA A 67 -9.46 7.62 13.60
CA ALA A 67 -8.45 8.48 14.18
C ALA A 67 -8.75 8.82 15.64
N ALA A 68 -7.68 8.97 16.41
CA ALA A 68 -7.70 9.62 17.70
C ALA A 68 -7.01 10.97 17.54
N VAL A 69 -7.80 12.02 17.28
CA VAL A 69 -7.29 13.40 17.07
C VAL A 69 -6.51 13.87 18.30
N ALA A 70 -7.01 13.56 19.51
CA ALA A 70 -6.34 13.89 20.77
C ALA A 70 -4.96 13.23 20.93
N ALA A 71 -4.73 12.08 20.28
CA ALA A 71 -3.48 11.32 20.35
C ALA A 71 -2.68 11.40 19.04
N ASN A 72 -3.05 12.28 18.10
CA ASN A 72 -2.45 12.41 16.77
C ASN A 72 -2.28 11.08 16.02
N THR A 73 -3.16 10.11 16.27
CA THR A 73 -3.06 8.76 15.70
C THR A 73 -4.11 8.59 14.61
N TRP A 74 -3.66 8.25 13.40
CA TRP A 74 -4.51 8.08 12.23
C TRP A 74 -4.34 6.66 11.66
N VAL A 75 -5.46 6.01 11.38
CA VAL A 75 -5.52 4.66 10.85
C VAL A 75 -6.37 4.67 9.60
N PHE A 76 -5.75 4.29 8.49
CA PHE A 76 -6.37 4.22 7.18
C PHE A 76 -6.47 2.75 6.76
N SER A 77 -7.67 2.29 6.42
CA SER A 77 -7.92 0.95 5.90
C SER A 77 -8.58 1.04 4.52
N GLY A 78 -7.93 0.46 3.52
CA GLY A 78 -8.38 0.52 2.13
C GLY A 78 -7.32 -0.02 1.19
N SER A 79 -7.64 -0.06 -0.11
CA SER A 79 -6.68 -0.44 -1.15
C SER A 79 -5.78 0.76 -1.48
N PRO A 80 -4.46 0.72 -1.20
CA PRO A 80 -3.56 1.80 -1.57
C PRO A 80 -3.26 1.77 -3.06
N GLN A 81 -3.31 2.93 -3.71
CA GLN A 81 -2.75 3.16 -5.03
C GLN A 81 -1.45 3.96 -4.90
N THR A 82 -0.33 3.31 -5.19
CA THR A 82 0.97 3.97 -5.23
C THR A 82 1.13 4.70 -6.57
N LYS A 83 1.11 6.02 -6.53
CA LYS A 83 1.34 6.90 -7.69
C LYS A 83 2.69 7.59 -7.52
N ASN A 84 3.40 7.81 -8.63
CA ASN A 84 4.62 8.60 -8.60
C ASN A 84 4.24 10.09 -8.49
N ARG A 85 4.89 10.84 -7.58
CA ARG A 85 4.66 12.28 -7.35
C ARG A 85 4.81 13.10 -8.63
N LYS A 86 5.59 12.60 -9.60
CA LYS A 86 5.74 13.22 -10.93
C LYS A 86 4.41 13.42 -11.67
N ILE A 87 3.37 12.64 -11.38
CA ILE A 87 2.03 12.78 -11.99
C ILE A 87 1.16 13.82 -11.28
N PHE A 88 1.48 14.20 -10.04
CA PHE A 88 0.77 15.26 -9.30
C PHE A 88 1.38 16.66 -9.52
N SER A 89 2.48 16.75 -10.26
CA SER A 89 3.10 17.99 -10.74
C SER A 89 2.45 18.40 -12.09
N PRO A 90 2.45 19.70 -12.48
CA PRO A 90 1.42 20.43 -13.22
C PRO A 90 1.25 20.07 -14.72
N VAL A 91 1.28 18.79 -15.10
CA VAL A 91 0.97 18.37 -16.48
C VAL A 91 -0.48 18.71 -16.87
N VAL A 92 -1.41 18.79 -15.91
CA VAL A 92 -2.77 19.28 -16.16
C VAL A 92 -2.81 20.81 -16.36
N TRP A 93 -1.91 21.56 -15.71
CA TRP A 93 -1.86 23.03 -15.86
C TRP A 93 -1.15 23.46 -17.15
N ILE A 94 -0.17 22.70 -17.63
CA ILE A 94 0.56 23.04 -18.86
C ILE A 94 -0.20 22.60 -20.12
N SER A 95 -1.10 21.61 -20.03
CA SER A 95 -1.93 21.19 -21.18
C SER A 95 -3.12 22.14 -21.46
N TRP A 96 -3.41 23.08 -20.56
CA TRP A 96 -4.45 24.11 -20.72
C TRP A 96 -3.88 25.51 -21.05
N ALA A 97 -2.65 25.59 -21.57
CA ALA A 97 -2.14 26.81 -22.18
C ALA A 97 -2.30 26.74 -23.71
N PRO A 98 -3.49 27.01 -24.29
CA PRO A 98 -3.54 27.42 -25.67
C PRO A 98 -2.98 28.85 -25.73
N MET A 99 -1.78 28.96 -26.31
CA MET A 99 -1.37 30.09 -27.14
C MET A 99 -1.51 31.49 -26.52
N LEU A 100 -0.47 31.91 -25.78
CA LEU A 100 0.05 33.28 -25.83
C LEU A 100 1.57 33.22 -25.97
#